data_AF-A0AAD6Q0G9-F1
#
_entry.id   AF-A0AAD6Q0G9-F1
#
_cell.length_a   1.000
_cell.length_b   1.000
_cell.length_c   1.000
_cell.angle_alpha   90.00
_cell.angle_beta   90.00
_cell.angle_gamma   90.00
#
_symmetry.space_group_name_H-M   'P 1'
#
loop_
_entity.id
_entity.type
_entity.pdbx_description
1 polymer ?
#
loop_
_entity_poly.entity_id
_entity_poly.type
_entity_poly.pdbx_seq_one_letter_code
_entity_poly.pdbx_strand_id
1 'polypeptide(L)'
;MAASKMVATLCLMVLVFGLCLPKAQSQDVCAGVERPDPETIPCTINCFVPDPVCGTDGVTYACGCLDAFCHGVDVVKEGEC
;
A
#
# COMPACT_ATOMS: atom_id res chain seq x y z
N MET A 1 33.88 -34.43 0.92
CA MET A 1 33.64 -33.49 2.05
C MET A 1 33.38 -32.04 1.62
N ALA A 2 33.39 -31.68 0.33
CA ALA A 2 33.10 -30.32 -0.14
C ALA A 2 31.60 -30.05 -0.39
N ALA A 3 30.86 -31.05 -0.90
CA ALA A 3 29.44 -30.91 -1.23
C ALA A 3 28.55 -30.61 -0.01
N SER A 4 28.81 -31.25 1.13
CA SER A 4 28.02 -31.04 2.36
C SER A 4 28.18 -29.62 2.94
N LYS A 5 29.36 -29.00 2.77
CA LYS A 5 29.59 -27.63 3.24
C LYS A 5 28.92 -26.61 2.31
N MET A 6 28.93 -26.87 1.01
CA MET A 6 28.26 -26.03 0.00
C MET A 6 26.75 -26.00 0.19
N VAL A 7 26.13 -27.15 0.49
CA VAL A 7 24.70 -27.24 0.79
C VAL A 7 24.36 -26.50 2.08
N ALA A 8 25.17 -26.66 3.13
CA ALA A 8 24.96 -25.93 4.39
C ALA A 8 25.10 -24.41 4.21
N THR A 9 26.08 -23.94 3.44
CA THR A 9 26.25 -22.50 3.15
C THR A 9 25.14 -21.94 2.26
N LEU A 10 24.66 -22.70 1.27
CA LEU A 10 23.51 -22.28 0.46
C LEU A 10 22.25 -22.16 1.32
N CYS A 11 21.97 -23.16 2.16
CA CYS A 11 20.83 -23.12 3.07
C CYS A 11 20.90 -21.93 4.04
N LEU A 12 22.07 -21.64 4.58
CA LEU A 12 22.27 -20.54 5.52
C LEU A 12 22.10 -19.17 4.85
N MET A 13 22.57 -19.02 3.61
CA MET A 13 22.36 -17.81 2.79
C MET A 13 20.88 -17.60 2.44
N VAL A 14 20.14 -18.66 2.08
CA VAL A 14 18.70 -18.59 1.76
C VAL A 14 17.87 -18.23 3.00
N LEU A 15 18.21 -18.79 4.17
CA LEU A 15 17.54 -18.45 5.43
C LEU A 15 17.76 -16.98 5.83
N VAL A 16 18.98 -16.47 5.67
CA VAL A 16 19.30 -15.06 5.95
C VAL A 16 18.59 -14.12 4.97
N PHE A 17 18.59 -14.41 3.66
CA PHE A 17 17.86 -13.61 2.67
C PHE A 17 16.34 -13.67 2.88
N GLY A 18 15.79 -14.81 3.30
CA GLY A 18 14.36 -14.94 3.61
C GLY A 18 13.92 -14.21 4.88
N LEU A 19 14.79 -14.10 5.88
CA LEU A 19 14.54 -13.34 7.12
C LEU A 19 14.77 -11.83 6.94
N CYS A 20 15.67 -11.44 6.03
CA CYS A 20 15.93 -10.05 5.66
C CYS A 20 15.05 -9.54 4.52
N LEU A 21 14.12 -10.36 3.99
CA LEU A 21 13.04 -9.82 3.17
C LEU A 21 12.33 -8.79 4.06
N PRO A 22 12.40 -7.49 3.75
CA PRO A 22 11.54 -6.55 4.43
C PRO A 22 10.16 -7.06 4.09
N LYS A 23 9.44 -7.55 5.09
CA LYS A 23 8.00 -7.71 5.00
C LYS A 23 7.56 -6.31 4.62
N ALA A 24 7.28 -6.08 3.33
CA ALA A 24 6.69 -4.88 2.83
C ALA A 24 5.29 -4.90 3.46
N GLN A 25 5.23 -4.48 4.73
CA GLN A 25 4.03 -4.01 5.35
C GLN A 25 3.80 -2.69 4.63
N SER A 26 3.31 -2.78 3.39
CA SER A 26 2.47 -1.72 2.87
C SER A 26 1.37 -1.64 3.91
N GLN A 27 1.50 -0.69 4.83
CA GLN A 27 0.36 -0.23 5.59
C GLN A 27 -0.63 0.17 4.51
N ASP A 28 -1.61 -0.68 4.27
CA ASP A 28 -2.66 -0.38 3.34
C ASP A 28 -3.53 0.65 4.05
N VAL A 29 -3.14 1.93 3.90
CA VAL A 29 -3.79 3.09 4.54
C VAL A 29 -5.29 3.09 4.23
N CYS A 30 -5.66 2.49 3.10
CA CYS A 30 -7.02 2.40 2.58
C CYS A 30 -7.56 0.97 2.59
N ALA A 31 -7.10 0.13 3.52
CA ALA A 31 -7.54 -1.25 3.63
C ALA A 31 -9.06 -1.35 3.70
N GLY A 32 -9.65 -2.12 2.77
CA GLY A 32 -11.09 -2.35 2.70
C GLY A 32 -11.90 -1.27 1.99
N VAL A 33 -11.26 -0.27 1.41
CA VAL A 33 -11.91 0.70 0.51
C VAL A 33 -11.76 0.20 -0.92
N GLU A 34 -12.87 -0.20 -1.54
CA GLU A 34 -12.88 -0.61 -2.95
C GLU A 34 -12.61 0.60 -3.86
N ARG A 35 -11.80 0.42 -4.90
CA ARG A 35 -11.62 1.46 -5.92
C ARG A 35 -12.90 1.57 -6.75
N PRO A 36 -13.45 2.78 -6.95
CA PRO A 36 -14.59 2.96 -7.82
C PRO A 36 -14.21 2.62 -9.25
N ASP A 37 -14.99 1.74 -9.88
CA ASP A 37 -14.85 1.44 -11.29
C ASP A 37 -15.59 2.51 -12.12
N PRO A 38 -14.92 3.14 -13.11
CA PRO A 38 -15.46 4.28 -13.84
C PRO A 38 -16.65 3.92 -14.74
N GLU A 39 -16.88 2.63 -15.02
CA GLU A 39 -17.99 2.17 -15.85
C GLU A 39 -19.27 1.92 -15.04
N THR A 40 -19.14 1.66 -13.74
CA THR A 40 -20.25 1.20 -12.88
C THR A 40 -20.67 2.20 -11.82
N ILE A 41 -19.75 3.02 -11.30
CA ILE A 41 -20.04 3.97 -10.22
C ILE A 41 -19.44 5.33 -10.56
N PRO A 42 -20.27 6.34 -10.92
CA PRO A 42 -19.76 7.69 -11.07
C PRO A 42 -19.20 8.17 -9.74
N CYS A 43 -18.04 8.80 -9.81
CA CYS A 43 -17.29 9.47 -8.75
C CYS A 43 -18.09 10.58 -8.03
N THR A 44 -19.15 10.19 -7.31
CA THR A 44 -20.03 11.11 -6.60
C THR A 44 -19.69 11.03 -5.11
N ILE A 45 -18.57 11.65 -4.76
CA ILE A 45 -18.10 11.70 -3.37
C ILE A 45 -18.89 12.78 -2.64
N ASN A 46 -19.62 12.37 -1.60
CA ASN A 46 -20.33 13.28 -0.71
C ASN A 46 -19.90 12.98 0.73
N CYS A 47 -18.83 13.62 1.20
CA CYS A 47 -18.39 13.49 2.58
C CYS A 47 -18.95 14.64 3.43
N PHE A 48 -19.64 14.29 4.51
CA PHE A 48 -20.19 15.27 5.46
C PHE A 48 -19.18 15.64 6.56
N VAL A 49 -18.31 14.70 6.91
CA VAL A 49 -17.22 14.89 7.88
C VAL A 49 -15.90 14.74 7.12
N PRO A 50 -14.98 15.70 7.21
CA PRO A 50 -13.66 15.58 6.60
C PRO A 50 -12.88 14.42 7.21
N ASP A 51 -12.24 13.64 6.34
CA ASP A 51 -11.34 12.56 6.69
C ASP A 51 -10.11 12.65 5.77
N PRO A 52 -9.24 13.66 5.95
CA PRO A 52 -8.22 13.98 4.98
C PRO A 52 -7.17 12.88 4.87
N VAL A 53 -6.70 12.62 3.66
CA VAL A 53 -5.56 11.73 3.37
C VAL A 53 -4.58 12.40 2.42
N CYS A 54 -3.32 11.98 2.46
CA CYS A 54 -2.30 12.49 1.55
C CYS A 54 -2.06 11.49 0.42
N GLY A 55 -2.27 11.93 -0.82
CA GLY A 55 -2.02 11.14 -2.01
C GLY A 55 -0.52 10.97 -2.32
N THR A 56 -0.18 9.98 -3.13
CA THR A 56 1.17 9.79 -3.69
C THR A 56 1.62 10.96 -4.56
N ASP A 57 0.68 11.78 -5.02
CA ASP A 57 0.89 12.99 -5.81
C ASP A 57 1.14 14.24 -4.94
N GLY A 58 1.08 14.12 -3.62
CA GLY A 58 1.25 15.23 -2.67
C GLY A 58 0.02 16.13 -2.53
N VAL A 59 -1.14 15.68 -3.01
CA VAL A 59 -2.42 16.39 -2.84
C VAL A 59 -3.18 15.83 -1.64
N THR A 60 -3.77 16.73 -0.84
CA THR A 60 -4.69 16.36 0.24
C THR A 60 -6.08 16.08 -0.34
N TYR A 61 -6.58 14.88 -0.13
CA TYR A 61 -7.95 14.47 -0.46
C TYR A 61 -8.82 14.52 0.80
N ALA A 62 -9.76 15.47 0.85
CA ALA A 62 -10.49 15.81 2.07
C ALA A 62 -11.54 14.76 2.47
N CYS A 63 -11.98 13.93 1.53
CA CYS A 63 -12.99 12.91 1.75
C CYS A 63 -12.39 11.49 1.87
N GLY A 64 -11.08 11.38 2.10
CA GLY A 64 -10.40 10.13 2.41
C GLY A 64 -10.02 9.30 1.20
N CYS A 65 -9.83 8.00 1.42
CA CYS A 65 -9.33 7.07 0.41
C CYS A 65 -10.22 6.97 -0.84
N LEU A 66 -11.55 7.02 -0.68
CA LEU A 66 -12.47 6.93 -1.82
C LEU A 66 -12.33 8.12 -2.76
N ASP A 67 -12.03 9.30 -2.22
CA ASP A 67 -11.76 10.54 -2.96
C ASP A 67 -10.44 10.44 -3.74
N ALA A 68 -9.36 10.03 -3.06
CA ALA A 68 -8.08 9.78 -3.72
C ALA A 68 -8.20 8.75 -4.86
N PHE A 69 -8.87 7.61 -4.61
CA PHE A 69 -9.07 6.55 -5.60
C PHE A 69 -9.94 6.98 -6.77
N CYS A 70 -10.95 7.80 -6.50
CA CYS A 70 -11.77 8.39 -7.53
C CYS A 70 -10.93 9.26 -8.50
N HIS A 71 -9.88 9.91 -7.99
CA HIS A 71 -8.90 10.64 -8.80
C HIS A 71 -7.77 9.76 -9.36
N GLY A 72 -7.83 8.44 -9.15
CA GLY A 72 -6.80 7.50 -9.60
C GLY A 72 -5.49 7.58 -8.81
N VAL A 73 -5.54 8.10 -7.58
CA VAL A 73 -4.37 8.36 -6.74
C VAL A 73 -4.34 7.42 -5.54
N ASP A 74 -3.18 6.81 -5.30
CA ASP A 74 -2.93 6.00 -4.11
C ASP A 74 -2.63 6.90 -2.89
N VAL A 75 -2.90 6.39 -1.68
CA VAL A 75 -2.69 7.13 -0.44
C VAL A 75 -1.41 6.69 0.25
N VAL A 76 -0.61 7.66 0.72
CA VAL A 76 0.65 7.40 1.44
C VAL A 76 0.53 7.53 2.96
N LYS A 77 -0.40 8.35 3.46
CA LYS A 77 -0.69 8.52 4.90
C LYS A 77 -2.12 9.03 5.12
N GLU A 78 -2.64 8.79 6.32
CA GLU A 78 -3.78 9.52 6.87
C GLU A 78 -3.39 10.98 7.17
N GLY A 79 -4.37 11.87 7.17
CA GLY A 79 -4.19 13.31 7.38
C GLY A 79 -3.82 14.06 6.10
N GLU A 80 -3.81 15.40 6.19
CA GLU A 80 -3.34 16.27 5.11
C GLU A 80 -1.87 15.97 4.76
N CYS A 81 -1.45 16.27 3.53
CA CYS A 81 -0.04 16.38 3.17
C CYS A 81 0.60 17.49 4.02
#